data_AF-A0A0D2SFR2-F1
#
_entry.id   AF-A0A0D2SFR2-F1
#
_cell.length_a   1.000
_cell.length_b   1.000
_cell.length_c   1.000
_cell.angle_alpha   90.00
_cell.angle_beta   90.00
_cell.angle_gamma   90.00
#
_symmetry.space_group_name_H-M   'P 1'
#
loop_
_entity.id
_entity.type
_entity.pdbx_description
1 polymer ?
#
loop_
_entity_poly.entity_id
_entity_poly.type
_entity_poly.pdbx_seq_one_letter_code
_entity_poly.pdbx_strand_id
1 'polypeptide(L)'
;MAGVSLKCGDCGALLKSVEEAQEHAELTSHSNFSESTEAVLNLVCSSCGKPCRSKIESDLHTKRTGHTEFIDKTLEAAKPISLEVPKVAKESEEAIAAGSTSEPEEMVVPEVDKKLLEELEAMGFPTARATRAIHFSGNTSLEAAVNWVVEHEADPDIDQMPMVPVNRHVEASKPSLTPEEMKLKAQELRERARKKKEEEERRMEREREKERIRVGKELLEAKRIEEENERKRLVALRKAEKEEEKRAREKIRQKLEEDKVLTLSSRVQSIIHYVTRTWHECLI
;
A
#
# COMPACT_ATOMS: atom_id res chain seq x y z
N MET A 1 11.80 -32.71 1.28
CA MET A 1 10.47 -32.13 1.60
C MET A 1 10.21 -31.08 0.55
N ALA A 2 9.03 -31.05 -0.08
CA ALA A 2 8.73 -30.02 -1.07
C ALA A 2 8.61 -28.65 -0.37
N GLY A 3 9.21 -27.60 -0.94
CA GLY A 3 9.05 -26.24 -0.47
C GLY A 3 7.58 -25.80 -0.57
N VAL A 4 7.08 -25.17 0.49
CA VAL A 4 5.70 -24.67 0.58
C VAL A 4 5.65 -23.17 0.23
N SER A 5 6.79 -22.49 0.27
CA SER A 5 6.94 -21.07 -0.07
C SER A 5 8.35 -20.77 -0.60
N LEU A 6 8.50 -19.60 -1.22
CA LEU A 6 9.79 -19.03 -1.58
C LEU A 6 10.13 -17.90 -0.61
N LYS A 7 11.33 -17.93 -0.05
CA LYS A 7 11.85 -16.91 0.85
C LYS A 7 12.91 -16.07 0.13
N CYS A 8 12.72 -14.76 0.11
CA CYS A 8 13.76 -13.82 -0.31
C CYS A 8 14.86 -13.76 0.75
N GLY A 9 16.11 -14.02 0.37
CA GLY A 9 17.28 -13.97 1.24
C GLY A 9 17.70 -12.55 1.62
N ASP A 10 17.33 -11.55 0.81
CA ASP A 10 17.73 -10.16 1.02
C ASP A 10 16.81 -9.44 2.03
N CYS A 11 15.50 -9.69 1.96
CA CYS A 11 14.51 -9.04 2.83
C CYS A 11 13.71 -9.99 3.74
N GLY A 12 13.89 -11.31 3.59
CA GLY A 12 13.19 -12.31 4.39
C GLY A 12 11.71 -12.50 4.05
N ALA A 13 11.19 -11.85 3.00
CA ALA A 13 9.78 -11.98 2.59
C ALA A 13 9.47 -13.42 2.15
N LEU A 14 8.32 -13.94 2.61
CA LEU A 14 7.79 -15.24 2.21
C LEU A 14 6.72 -15.06 1.12
N LEU A 15 6.89 -15.79 0.03
CA LEU A 15 6.14 -15.64 -1.22
C LEU A 15 5.46 -16.98 -1.54
N LYS A 16 4.21 -16.93 -2.00
CA LYS A 16 3.35 -18.12 -2.17
C LYS A 16 3.59 -18.84 -3.50
N SER A 17 4.08 -18.14 -4.52
CA SER A 17 4.29 -18.68 -5.86
C SER A 17 5.56 -18.11 -6.51
N VAL A 18 5.97 -18.73 -7.63
CA VAL A 18 7.07 -18.25 -8.47
C VAL A 18 6.74 -16.88 -9.08
N GLU A 19 5.49 -16.66 -9.47
CA GLU A 19 5.01 -15.37 -10.00
C GLU A 19 5.16 -14.25 -8.96
N GLU A 20 4.78 -14.49 -7.70
CA GLU A 20 4.94 -13.50 -6.62
C GLU A 20 6.42 -13.21 -6.35
N ALA A 21 7.31 -14.18 -6.55
CA ALA A 21 8.75 -13.98 -6.46
C ALA A 21 9.31 -13.16 -7.63
N GLN A 22 8.79 -13.35 -8.84
CA GLN A 22 9.14 -12.53 -10.00
C GLN A 22 8.71 -11.07 -9.81
N GLU A 23 7.46 -10.84 -9.41
CA GLU A 23 6.97 -9.49 -9.09
C GLU A 23 7.78 -8.85 -7.95
N HIS A 24 8.09 -9.62 -6.90
CA HIS A 24 8.96 -9.14 -5.83
C HIS A 24 10.34 -8.75 -6.35
N ALA A 25 10.94 -9.57 -7.23
CA ALA A 25 12.23 -9.28 -7.85
C ALA A 25 12.18 -7.99 -8.68
N GLU A 26 11.12 -7.77 -9.44
CA GLU A 26 10.95 -6.57 -10.27
C GLU A 26 10.76 -5.31 -9.42
N LEU A 27 9.90 -5.36 -8.39
CA LEU A 27 9.63 -4.19 -7.54
C LEU A 27 10.77 -3.86 -6.59
N THR A 28 11.45 -4.88 -6.06
CA THR A 28 12.47 -4.70 -5.01
C THR A 28 13.90 -4.87 -5.49
N SER A 29 14.10 -5.31 -6.74
CA SER A 29 15.41 -5.65 -7.31
C SER A 29 16.16 -6.73 -6.52
N HIS A 30 15.45 -7.54 -5.74
CA HIS A 30 16.02 -8.68 -5.03
C HIS A 30 16.10 -9.90 -5.95
N SER A 31 17.18 -10.67 -5.86
CA SER A 31 17.43 -11.83 -6.73
C SER A 31 17.72 -13.12 -5.98
N ASN A 32 17.92 -13.05 -4.66
CA ASN A 32 18.26 -14.18 -3.83
C ASN A 32 16.99 -14.86 -3.31
N PHE A 33 16.50 -15.90 -3.98
CA PHE A 33 15.34 -16.68 -3.53
C PHE A 33 15.75 -18.10 -3.11
N SER A 34 15.21 -18.54 -1.98
CA SER A 34 15.44 -19.87 -1.41
C SER A 34 14.11 -20.56 -1.10
N GLU A 35 14.02 -21.87 -1.27
CA GLU A 35 12.82 -22.61 -0.90
C GLU A 35 12.69 -22.71 0.62
N SER A 36 11.50 -22.43 1.15
CA SER A 36 11.20 -22.54 2.58
C SER A 36 10.02 -23.50 2.81
N THR A 37 10.11 -24.25 3.91
CA THR A 37 9.03 -25.11 4.40
C THR A 37 7.97 -24.36 5.19
N GLU A 38 8.14 -23.06 5.41
CA GLU A 38 7.20 -22.20 6.13
C GLU A 38 6.01 -21.84 5.22
N ALA A 39 4.78 -22.08 5.66
CA ALA A 39 3.59 -21.65 4.91
C ALA A 39 3.35 -20.14 5.09
N VAL A 40 3.04 -19.42 4.01
CA VAL A 40 2.72 -18.00 4.08
C VAL A 40 1.36 -17.80 4.75
N LEU A 41 1.33 -16.97 5.81
CA LEU A 41 0.09 -16.62 6.50
C LEU A 41 -0.96 -16.08 5.52
N ASN A 42 -2.19 -16.61 5.58
CA ASN A 42 -3.29 -16.25 4.69
C ASN A 42 -4.58 -16.09 5.49
N LEU A 43 -4.73 -14.93 6.13
CA LEU A 43 -5.92 -14.57 6.89
C LEU A 43 -6.92 -13.90 5.96
N VAL A 44 -8.04 -14.57 5.66
CA VAL A 44 -9.06 -14.01 4.78
C VAL A 44 -10.17 -13.40 5.62
N CYS A 45 -10.48 -12.13 5.39
CA CYS A 45 -11.62 -11.49 6.05
C CYS A 45 -12.95 -12.17 5.65
N SER A 46 -13.78 -12.56 6.61
CA SER A 46 -15.07 -13.23 6.34
C SER A 46 -16.07 -12.31 5.62
N SER A 47 -16.02 -11.02 5.91
CA SER A 47 -17.00 -10.04 5.42
C SER A 47 -16.72 -9.55 4.00
N CYS A 48 -15.46 -9.54 3.57
CA CYS A 48 -15.08 -8.98 2.26
C CYS A 48 -14.11 -9.83 1.44
N GLY A 49 -13.69 -10.99 1.96
CA GLY A 49 -12.83 -11.93 1.25
C GLY A 49 -11.41 -11.44 0.98
N LYS A 50 -11.01 -10.27 1.50
CA LYS A 50 -9.64 -9.75 1.27
C LYS A 50 -8.63 -10.59 2.07
N PRO A 51 -7.60 -11.16 1.40
CA PRO A 51 -6.52 -11.87 2.07
C PRO A 51 -5.53 -10.87 2.69
N CYS A 52 -5.24 -11.07 3.96
CA CYS A 52 -4.23 -10.38 4.75
C CYS A 52 -3.09 -11.38 5.01
N ARG A 53 -1.89 -11.04 4.54
CA ARG A 53 -0.67 -11.87 4.65
C ARG A 53 0.05 -11.68 5.99
N SER A 54 -0.27 -10.62 6.74
CA SER A 54 0.36 -10.31 8.02
C SER A 54 -0.62 -9.81 9.07
N LYS A 55 -0.22 -9.91 10.35
CA LYS A 55 -1.00 -9.35 11.47
C LYS A 55 -1.18 -7.83 11.35
N ILE A 56 -0.18 -7.14 10.80
CA ILE A 56 -0.23 -5.70 10.54
C ILE A 56 -1.28 -5.39 9.46
N GLU A 57 -1.36 -6.21 8.41
CA GLU A 57 -2.37 -6.06 7.37
C GLU A 57 -3.79 -6.33 7.89
N SER A 58 -4.00 -7.36 8.71
CA SER A 58 -5.32 -7.60 9.32
C SER A 58 -5.71 -6.47 10.27
N ASP A 59 -4.77 -5.90 11.01
CA ASP A 59 -5.02 -4.76 11.91
C ASP A 59 -5.34 -3.48 11.13
N LEU A 60 -4.60 -3.19 10.05
CA LEU A 60 -4.88 -2.07 9.15
C LEU A 60 -6.22 -2.27 8.42
N HIS A 61 -6.52 -3.50 8.01
CA HIS A 61 -7.79 -3.86 7.41
C HIS A 61 -8.94 -3.58 8.36
N THR A 62 -8.82 -4.03 9.61
CA THR A 62 -9.79 -3.80 10.67
C THR A 62 -10.00 -2.29 10.90
N LYS A 63 -8.92 -1.51 10.96
CA LYS A 63 -9.00 -0.05 11.17
C LYS A 63 -9.61 0.71 9.99
N ARG A 64 -9.37 0.27 8.74
CA ARG A 64 -9.84 0.96 7.53
C ARG A 64 -11.25 0.56 7.12
N THR A 65 -11.63 -0.68 7.36
CA THR A 65 -12.91 -1.26 6.88
C THR A 65 -13.87 -1.61 8.00
N GLY A 66 -13.40 -1.72 9.24
CA GLY A 66 -14.21 -2.13 10.39
C GLY A 66 -14.45 -3.63 10.50
N HIS A 67 -13.94 -4.44 9.56
CA HIS A 67 -14.12 -5.89 9.63
C HIS A 67 -13.14 -6.53 10.60
N THR A 68 -13.65 -7.27 11.57
CA THR A 68 -12.87 -7.88 12.66
C THR A 68 -12.76 -9.39 12.55
N GLU A 69 -13.51 -10.02 11.65
CA GLU A 69 -13.58 -11.46 11.50
C GLU A 69 -12.65 -11.94 10.37
N PHE A 70 -11.68 -12.78 10.72
CA PHE A 70 -10.72 -13.36 9.79
C PHE A 70 -10.70 -14.88 9.95
N ILE A 71 -10.71 -15.58 8.82
CA ILE A 71 -10.61 -17.04 8.74
C ILE A 71 -9.19 -17.37 8.27
N ASP A 72 -8.50 -18.21 9.04
CA ASP A 72 -7.17 -18.69 8.69
C ASP A 72 -7.28 -19.79 7.62
N LYS A 73 -6.89 -19.47 6.39
CA LYS A 73 -6.85 -20.40 5.24
C LYS A 73 -5.41 -20.79 4.86
N THR A 74 -4.47 -20.68 5.81
CA THR A 74 -3.05 -21.02 5.59
C THR A 74 -2.85 -22.43 5.07
N LEU A 75 -3.58 -23.40 5.63
CA LEU A 75 -3.44 -24.81 5.27
C LEU A 75 -3.98 -25.14 3.87
N GLU A 76 -4.97 -24.39 3.37
CA GLU A 76 -5.53 -24.58 2.02
C GLU A 76 -4.64 -23.99 0.92
N ALA A 77 -3.90 -22.93 1.26
CA ALA A 77 -2.95 -22.28 0.37
C ALA A 77 -1.56 -22.96 0.34
N ALA A 78 -1.28 -23.87 1.27
CA ALA A 78 -0.01 -24.59 1.40
C ALA A 78 0.16 -25.76 0.41
N LYS A 79 -0.50 -25.72 -0.75
CA LYS A 79 -0.30 -26.74 -1.79
C LYS A 79 1.15 -26.65 -2.31
N PRO A 80 1.85 -27.78 -2.47
CA PRO A 80 3.24 -27.78 -2.92
C PRO A 80 3.36 -27.08 -4.27
N ILE A 81 4.34 -26.19 -4.39
CA ILE A 81 4.61 -25.43 -5.61
C ILE A 81 5.02 -26.43 -6.71
N SER A 82 4.15 -26.63 -7.70
CA SER A 82 4.44 -27.47 -8.87
C SER A 82 5.11 -26.61 -9.94
N LEU A 83 6.37 -26.91 -10.26
CA LEU A 83 7.21 -26.16 -11.23
C LEU A 83 6.93 -26.51 -12.70
N GLU A 84 5.76 -27.04 -13.03
CA GLU A 84 5.41 -27.39 -14.41
C GLU A 84 4.20 -26.59 -14.88
N VAL A 85 4.43 -25.71 -15.85
CA VAL A 85 3.41 -25.00 -16.62
C VAL A 85 2.64 -26.03 -17.47
N PRO A 86 1.34 -26.29 -17.22
CA PRO A 86 0.58 -27.18 -18.09
C PRO A 86 0.23 -26.45 -19.38
N LYS A 87 0.89 -26.89 -20.46
CA LYS A 87 0.46 -26.64 -21.84
C LYS A 87 -0.84 -27.41 -22.09
N VAL A 88 -1.96 -26.71 -22.32
CA VAL A 88 -3.21 -27.35 -22.77
C VAL A 88 -3.67 -26.71 -24.07
N ALA A 89 -3.59 -27.52 -25.14
CA ALA A 89 -4.30 -27.35 -26.38
C ALA A 89 -5.36 -28.46 -26.47
N LYS A 90 -6.61 -28.06 -26.81
CA LYS A 90 -7.68 -28.80 -27.52
C LYS A 90 -8.31 -30.01 -26.78
N GLU A 91 -9.60 -30.35 -26.87
CA GLU A 91 -10.68 -30.12 -27.85
C GLU A 91 -12.05 -30.53 -27.22
N SER A 92 -13.15 -29.89 -27.68
CA SER A 92 -14.55 -30.34 -27.92
C SER A 92 -15.21 -31.48 -27.09
N GLU A 93 -16.50 -31.42 -26.67
CA GLU A 93 -17.72 -31.28 -27.49
C GLU A 93 -19.01 -30.86 -26.70
N GLU A 94 -19.87 -30.14 -27.45
CA GLU A 94 -21.36 -30.16 -27.57
C GLU A 94 -22.31 -30.18 -26.34
N ALA A 95 -23.53 -29.62 -26.36
CA ALA A 95 -24.30 -28.70 -27.21
C ALA A 95 -25.66 -28.52 -26.51
N ILE A 96 -26.34 -27.35 -26.59
CA ILE A 96 -27.79 -27.23 -26.92
C ILE A 96 -28.06 -25.83 -27.50
N ALA A 97 -28.89 -25.82 -28.55
CA ALA A 97 -29.20 -24.79 -29.51
C ALA A 97 -30.35 -23.82 -29.17
N ALA A 98 -30.36 -22.67 -29.88
CA ALA A 98 -31.49 -21.98 -30.55
C ALA A 98 -31.01 -20.54 -30.85
N GLY A 99 -30.91 -20.02 -32.07
CA GLY A 99 -31.67 -20.22 -33.30
C GLY A 99 -32.39 -18.91 -33.63
N SER A 100 -31.80 -18.04 -34.48
CA SER A 100 -32.56 -17.09 -35.30
C SER A 100 -31.73 -16.56 -36.48
N THR A 101 -32.42 -16.35 -37.58
CA THR A 101 -32.02 -16.42 -38.99
C THR A 101 -31.62 -15.08 -39.62
N SER A 102 -30.69 -15.17 -40.59
CA SER A 102 -30.55 -14.43 -41.86
C SER A 102 -30.43 -12.90 -41.88
N GLU A 103 -29.27 -12.38 -42.29
CA GLU A 103 -29.01 -11.78 -43.62
C GLU A 103 -27.49 -11.54 -43.82
N PRO A 104 -26.95 -11.59 -45.05
CA PRO A 104 -25.53 -11.39 -45.31
C PRO A 104 -25.23 -9.90 -45.52
N GLU A 105 -24.67 -9.23 -44.51
CA GLU A 105 -24.07 -7.91 -44.71
C GLU A 105 -22.64 -8.07 -45.25
N GLU A 106 -22.41 -7.51 -46.44
CA GLU A 106 -21.09 -7.39 -47.05
C GLU A 106 -20.12 -6.64 -46.12
N MET A 107 -19.15 -7.37 -45.59
CA MET A 107 -18.04 -6.80 -44.83
C MET A 107 -16.96 -6.33 -45.79
N VAL A 108 -16.73 -5.03 -45.85
CA VAL A 108 -15.71 -4.42 -46.71
C VAL A 108 -14.60 -3.82 -45.85
N VAL A 109 -13.36 -4.07 -46.29
CA VAL A 109 -12.10 -3.60 -45.69
C VAL A 109 -12.08 -2.06 -45.63
N PRO A 110 -11.67 -1.42 -44.51
CA PRO A 110 -11.50 0.03 -44.45
C PRO A 110 -10.57 0.53 -45.55
N GLU A 111 -10.92 1.67 -46.17
CA GLU A 111 -10.11 2.28 -47.22
C GLU A 111 -8.88 2.95 -46.59
N VAL A 112 -7.80 2.19 -46.49
CA VAL A 112 -6.47 2.63 -46.03
C VAL A 112 -5.57 2.97 -47.22
N ASP A 113 -4.64 3.90 -47.03
CA ASP A 113 -3.69 4.30 -48.07
C ASP A 113 -2.80 3.12 -48.49
N LYS A 114 -2.99 2.64 -49.73
CA LYS A 114 -2.31 1.46 -50.28
C LYS A 114 -0.79 1.52 -50.19
N LYS A 115 -0.21 2.73 -50.30
CA LYS A 115 1.25 2.94 -50.20
C LYS A 115 1.78 2.67 -48.78
N LEU A 116 1.08 3.16 -47.76
CA LEU A 116 1.45 2.92 -46.36
C LEU A 116 1.23 1.46 -45.97
N LEU A 117 0.19 0.83 -46.53
CA LEU A 117 -0.08 -0.59 -46.34
C LEU A 117 1.03 -1.46 -46.94
N GLU A 118 1.43 -1.21 -48.19
CA GLU A 118 2.54 -1.92 -48.85
C GLU A 118 3.88 -1.76 -48.10
N GLU A 119 4.16 -0.57 -47.56
CA GLU A 119 5.37 -0.31 -46.77
C GLU A 119 5.36 -1.08 -45.44
N LEU A 120 4.23 -1.13 -44.73
CA LEU A 120 4.09 -1.92 -43.49
C LEU A 120 4.13 -3.43 -43.75
N GLU A 121 3.58 -3.89 -44.87
CA GLU A 121 3.69 -5.28 -45.31
C GLU A 121 5.14 -5.64 -45.68
N ALA A 122 5.87 -4.73 -46.33
CA ALA A 122 7.29 -4.90 -46.61
C ALA A 122 8.15 -4.95 -45.34
N MET A 123 7.72 -4.30 -44.25
CA MET A 123 8.33 -4.40 -42.92
C MET A 123 7.95 -5.68 -42.16
N GLY A 124 7.03 -6.49 -42.70
CA GLY A 124 6.62 -7.78 -42.13
C GLY A 124 5.43 -7.71 -41.17
N PHE A 125 4.69 -6.61 -41.13
CA PHE A 125 3.45 -6.53 -40.35
C PHE A 125 2.29 -7.22 -41.10
N PRO A 126 1.44 -8.02 -40.42
CA PRO A 126 0.25 -8.60 -41.02
C PRO A 126 -0.70 -7.51 -41.56
N THR A 127 -1.33 -7.75 -42.72
CA THR A 127 -2.26 -6.80 -43.36
C THR A 127 -3.38 -6.32 -42.41
N ALA A 128 -3.88 -7.20 -41.54
CA ALA A 128 -4.89 -6.85 -40.53
C ALA A 128 -4.38 -5.82 -39.52
N ARG A 129 -3.17 -6.04 -39.00
CA ARG A 129 -2.47 -5.15 -38.05
C ARG A 129 -2.13 -3.82 -38.70
N ALA A 130 -1.61 -3.85 -39.93
CA ALA A 130 -1.25 -2.66 -40.69
C ALA A 130 -2.49 -1.81 -41.01
N THR A 131 -3.59 -2.42 -41.44
CA THR A 131 -4.86 -1.73 -41.71
C THR A 131 -5.42 -1.08 -40.44
N ARG A 132 -5.38 -1.80 -39.32
CA ARG A 132 -5.82 -1.30 -38.01
C ARG A 132 -4.96 -0.10 -37.56
N ALA A 133 -3.65 -0.23 -37.67
CA ALA A 133 -2.71 0.83 -37.32
C ALA A 133 -2.86 2.08 -38.16
N ILE A 134 -3.01 1.93 -39.48
CA ILE A 134 -3.24 3.05 -40.40
C ILE A 134 -4.57 3.76 -40.06
N HIS A 135 -5.63 2.98 -39.81
CA HIS A 135 -6.94 3.50 -39.44
C HIS A 135 -6.93 4.27 -38.11
N PHE A 136 -6.29 3.73 -37.06
CA PHE A 136 -6.25 4.38 -35.75
C PHE A 136 -5.21 5.50 -35.65
N SER A 137 -4.14 5.46 -36.46
CA SER A 137 -3.20 6.58 -36.63
C SER A 137 -3.75 7.71 -37.52
N GLY A 138 -4.93 7.51 -38.11
CA GLY A 138 -5.64 8.51 -38.92
C GLY A 138 -5.02 8.77 -40.29
N ASN A 139 -4.37 7.77 -40.90
CA ASN A 139 -3.72 7.85 -42.22
C ASN A 139 -2.71 9.02 -42.34
N THR A 140 -2.00 9.36 -41.27
CA THR A 140 -1.16 10.58 -41.22
C THR A 140 0.28 10.37 -41.71
N SER A 141 0.93 9.28 -41.32
CA SER A 141 2.29 8.91 -41.76
C SER A 141 2.60 7.44 -41.45
N LEU A 142 3.62 6.87 -42.12
CA LEU A 142 4.12 5.52 -41.85
C LEU A 142 4.60 5.38 -40.40
N GLU A 143 5.37 6.35 -39.91
CA GLU A 143 5.92 6.35 -38.55
C GLU A 143 4.84 6.38 -37.47
N ALA A 144 3.74 7.12 -37.70
CA ALA A 144 2.61 7.15 -36.77
C ALA A 144 1.89 5.80 -36.70
N ALA A 145 1.75 5.11 -37.84
CA ALA A 145 1.19 3.76 -37.88
C ALA A 145 2.11 2.76 -37.16
N VAL A 146 3.43 2.81 -37.38
CA VAL A 146 4.40 1.97 -36.67
C VAL A 146 4.38 2.24 -35.17
N ASN A 147 4.32 3.50 -34.74
CA ASN A 147 4.23 3.84 -33.31
C ASN A 147 2.95 3.27 -32.67
N TRP A 148 1.81 3.32 -33.38
CA TRP A 148 0.57 2.70 -32.91
C TRP A 148 0.69 1.17 -32.79
N VAL A 149 1.34 0.51 -33.75
CA VAL A 149 1.59 -0.95 -33.69
C VAL A 149 2.41 -1.30 -32.46
N VAL A 150 3.48 -0.56 -32.18
CA VAL A 150 4.36 -0.82 -31.03
C VAL A 150 3.61 -0.60 -29.71
N GLU A 151 2.79 0.45 -29.62
CA GLU A 151 2.00 0.73 -28.41
C GLU A 151 0.93 -0.34 -28.10
N HIS A 152 0.49 -1.10 -29.11
CA HIS A 152 -0.59 -2.07 -29.00
C HIS A 152 -0.16 -3.52 -29.33
N GLU A 153 1.15 -3.79 -29.47
CA GLU A 153 1.65 -5.10 -29.90
C GLU A 153 1.39 -6.25 -28.92
N ALA A 154 1.14 -5.91 -27.65
CA ALA A 154 0.83 -6.85 -26.59
C ALA A 154 -0.67 -7.22 -26.52
N ASP A 155 -1.51 -6.58 -27.32
CA ASP A 155 -2.95 -6.84 -27.33
C ASP A 155 -3.26 -8.14 -28.10
N PRO A 156 -3.93 -9.14 -27.47
CA PRO A 156 -4.21 -10.44 -28.08
C PRO A 156 -5.19 -10.36 -29.27
N ASP A 157 -5.83 -9.20 -29.48
CA ASP A 157 -6.72 -8.91 -30.59
C ASP A 157 -6.07 -8.05 -31.69
N ILE A 158 -4.78 -7.68 -31.60
CA ILE A 158 -4.15 -6.79 -32.58
C ILE A 158 -4.17 -7.36 -34.02
N ASP A 159 -4.08 -8.68 -34.15
CA ASP A 159 -4.14 -9.38 -35.44
C ASP A 159 -5.57 -9.74 -35.89
N GLN A 160 -6.59 -9.40 -35.09
CA GLN A 160 -7.97 -9.56 -35.51
C GLN A 160 -8.36 -8.43 -36.45
N MET A 161 -8.78 -8.80 -37.65
CA MET A 161 -9.25 -7.87 -38.68
C MET A 161 -10.41 -7.03 -38.12
N PRO A 162 -10.25 -5.69 -37.99
CA PRO A 162 -11.27 -4.85 -37.37
C PRO A 162 -12.50 -4.77 -38.28
N MET A 163 -13.64 -5.23 -37.77
CA MET A 163 -14.95 -5.03 -38.39
C MET A 163 -15.53 -3.71 -37.87
N VAL A 164 -15.62 -2.71 -38.73
CA VAL A 164 -16.26 -1.42 -38.40
C VAL A 164 -17.50 -1.23 -39.29
N PRO A 165 -18.67 -0.91 -38.70
CA PRO A 165 -19.87 -0.59 -39.47
C PRO A 165 -19.62 0.61 -40.39
N VAL A 166 -19.90 0.43 -41.68
CA VAL A 166 -19.92 1.51 -42.67
C VAL A 166 -21.13 2.39 -42.39
N ASN A 167 -20.94 3.42 -41.55
CA ASN A 167 -21.76 4.61 -41.62
C ASN A 167 -21.07 5.84 -41.02
N ARG A 168 -20.15 6.41 -41.79
CA ARG A 168 -20.07 7.87 -41.91
C ARG A 168 -20.35 8.22 -43.35
N HIS A 169 -21.64 8.34 -43.67
CA HIS A 169 -22.04 9.30 -44.69
C HIS A 169 -21.27 10.60 -44.43
N VAL A 170 -20.37 10.91 -45.35
CA VAL A 170 -19.95 12.26 -45.67
C VAL A 170 -21.20 12.94 -46.24
N GLU A 171 -22.18 13.21 -45.39
CA GLU A 171 -23.19 14.22 -45.65
C GLU A 171 -22.61 15.54 -45.16
N ALA A 172 -22.10 16.29 -46.14
CA ALA A 172 -22.06 17.73 -46.04
C ALA A 172 -23.43 18.24 -45.55
N SER A 173 -23.38 19.25 -44.68
CA SER A 173 -24.48 20.12 -44.26
C SER A 173 -25.27 19.70 -43.01
N LYS A 174 -24.75 20.16 -41.86
CA LYS A 174 -25.54 20.94 -40.88
C LYS A 174 -24.78 22.26 -40.67
N PRO A 175 -25.51 23.38 -40.49
CA PRO A 175 -25.13 24.70 -41.01
C PRO A 175 -23.77 25.12 -40.48
N SER A 176 -22.90 25.58 -41.39
CA SER A 176 -21.71 26.32 -41.02
C SER A 176 -22.16 27.44 -40.09
N LEU A 177 -21.85 27.33 -38.80
CA LEU A 177 -21.77 28.52 -37.96
C LEU A 177 -20.93 29.51 -38.75
N THR A 178 -21.39 30.74 -38.81
CA THR A 178 -20.66 31.77 -39.53
C THR A 178 -19.21 31.78 -39.01
N PRO A 179 -18.19 32.04 -39.86
CA PRO A 179 -16.79 32.04 -39.43
C PRO A 179 -16.53 33.01 -38.25
N GLU A 180 -17.43 33.96 -38.02
CA GLU A 180 -17.50 34.85 -36.87
C GLU A 180 -17.90 34.12 -35.57
N GLU A 181 -18.96 33.31 -35.58
CA GLU A 181 -19.44 32.58 -34.39
C GLU A 181 -18.48 31.47 -33.94
N MET A 182 -17.78 30.82 -34.88
CA MET A 182 -16.74 29.84 -34.55
C MET A 182 -15.53 30.49 -33.85
N LYS A 183 -15.14 31.69 -34.27
CA LYS A 183 -14.06 32.46 -33.62
C LYS A 183 -14.46 32.94 -32.24
N LEU A 184 -15.70 33.40 -32.07
CA LEU A 184 -16.26 33.79 -30.76
C LEU A 184 -16.27 32.60 -29.79
N LYS A 185 -16.73 31.43 -30.22
CA LYS A 185 -16.76 30.22 -29.38
C LYS A 185 -15.35 29.71 -29.05
N ALA A 186 -14.40 29.83 -29.99
CA ALA A 186 -12.99 29.52 -29.73
C ALA A 186 -12.33 30.51 -28.76
N GLN A 187 -12.67 31.81 -28.84
CA GLN A 187 -12.22 32.83 -27.88
C GLN A 187 -12.84 32.60 -26.49
N GLU A 188 -14.13 32.30 -26.40
CA GLU A 188 -14.83 32.00 -25.15
C GLU A 188 -14.21 30.77 -24.44
N LEU A 189 -13.90 29.70 -25.19
CA LEU A 189 -13.22 28.51 -24.65
C LEU A 189 -11.81 28.85 -24.13
N ARG A 190 -11.06 29.73 -24.82
CA ARG A 190 -9.73 30.19 -24.39
C ARG A 190 -9.81 31.07 -23.14
N GLU A 191 -10.77 31.98 -23.06
CA GLU A 191 -10.99 32.82 -21.87
C GLU A 191 -11.44 31.99 -20.67
N ARG A 192 -12.31 31.00 -20.89
CA ARG A 192 -12.74 30.06 -19.86
C ARG A 192 -11.57 29.21 -19.35
N ALA A 193 -10.66 28.79 -20.22
CA ALA A 193 -9.43 28.10 -19.83
C ALA A 193 -8.49 29.01 -19.02
N ARG A 194 -8.32 30.28 -19.43
CA ARG A 194 -7.50 31.27 -18.69
C ARG A 194 -8.07 31.55 -17.31
N LYS A 195 -9.38 31.76 -17.21
CA LYS A 195 -10.08 32.03 -15.94
C LYS A 195 -10.02 30.82 -15.00
N LYS A 196 -10.13 29.60 -15.54
CA LYS A 196 -9.96 28.36 -14.77
C LYS A 196 -8.53 28.22 -14.23
N LYS A 197 -7.51 28.51 -15.05
CA LYS A 197 -6.11 28.50 -14.62
C LYS A 197 -5.82 29.54 -13.54
N GLU A 198 -6.34 30.75 -13.68
CA GLU A 198 -6.20 31.82 -12.68
C GLU A 198 -6.90 31.48 -11.35
N GLU A 199 -8.08 30.86 -11.39
CA GLU A 199 -8.78 30.41 -10.18
C GLU A 199 -8.05 29.27 -9.47
N GLU A 200 -7.50 28.33 -10.24
CA GLU A 200 -6.69 27.22 -9.72
C GLU A 200 -5.38 27.74 -9.09
N GLU A 201 -4.68 28.66 -9.76
CA GLU A 201 -3.48 29.31 -9.23
C GLU A 201 -3.76 30.07 -7.93
N ARG A 202 -4.86 30.83 -7.88
CA ARG A 202 -5.33 31.52 -6.67
C ARG A 202 -5.73 30.55 -5.56
N ARG A 203 -6.24 29.37 -5.88
CA ARG A 203 -6.53 28.31 -4.89
C ARG A 203 -5.23 27.74 -4.33
N MET A 204 -4.27 27.41 -5.19
CA MET A 204 -2.95 26.89 -4.82
C MET A 204 -2.14 27.89 -3.99
N GLU A 205 -2.26 29.20 -4.26
CA GLU A 205 -1.64 30.25 -3.45
C GLU A 205 -2.20 30.27 -2.02
N ARG A 206 -3.54 30.22 -1.87
CA ARG A 206 -4.17 30.12 -0.54
C ARG A 206 -3.80 28.84 0.19
N GLU A 207 -3.60 27.73 -0.51
CA GLU A 207 -3.17 26.47 0.09
C GLU A 207 -1.73 26.55 0.59
N ARG A 208 -0.81 27.11 -0.20
CA ARG A 208 0.58 27.36 0.22
C ARG A 208 0.65 28.32 1.42
N GLU A 209 -0.15 29.38 1.42
CA GLU A 209 -0.26 30.32 2.53
C GLU A 209 -0.75 29.62 3.81
N LYS A 210 -1.80 28.79 3.69
CA LYS A 210 -2.34 27.99 4.80
C LYS A 210 -1.32 26.96 5.31
N GLU A 211 -0.57 26.34 4.42
CA GLU A 211 0.46 25.36 4.77
C GLU A 211 1.59 26.02 5.54
N ARG A 212 2.09 27.19 5.10
CA ARG A 212 3.07 27.96 5.88
C ARG A 212 2.57 28.28 7.30
N ILE A 213 1.32 28.71 7.43
CA ILE A 213 0.71 29.00 8.75
C ILE A 213 0.58 27.73 9.58
N ARG A 214 0.18 26.61 8.96
CA ARG A 214 0.05 25.32 9.63
C ARG A 214 1.41 24.85 10.16
N VAL A 215 2.43 24.81 9.30
CA VAL A 215 3.79 24.43 9.66
C VAL A 215 4.34 25.35 10.76
N GLY A 216 4.08 26.66 10.69
CA GLY A 216 4.47 27.60 11.74
C GLY A 216 3.79 27.33 13.09
N LYS A 217 2.50 26.97 13.09
CA LYS A 217 1.77 26.57 14.30
C LYS A 217 2.25 25.24 14.86
N GLU A 218 2.46 24.25 13.99
CA GLU A 218 2.97 22.93 14.37
C GLU A 218 4.37 23.03 14.99
N LEU A 219 5.23 23.90 14.45
CA LEU A 219 6.55 24.15 15.02
C LEU A 219 6.48 24.76 16.42
N LEU A 220 5.59 25.75 16.63
CA LEU A 220 5.37 26.35 17.94
C LEU A 220 4.77 25.38 18.96
N GLU A 221 3.84 24.53 18.52
CA GLU A 221 3.21 23.52 19.36
C GLU A 221 4.22 22.42 19.74
N ALA A 222 5.02 21.95 18.78
CA ALA A 222 6.09 20.99 19.04
C ALA A 222 7.08 21.53 20.10
N LYS A 223 7.47 22.81 19.98
CA LYS A 223 8.32 23.47 20.97
C LYS A 223 7.69 23.53 22.36
N ARG A 224 6.39 23.84 22.45
CA ARG A 224 5.67 23.84 23.73
C ARG A 224 5.63 22.46 24.39
N ILE A 225 5.38 21.42 23.60
CA ILE A 225 5.33 20.03 24.09
C ILE A 225 6.71 19.60 24.60
N GLU A 226 7.78 19.96 23.88
CA GLU A 226 9.15 19.67 24.32
C GLU A 226 9.49 20.37 25.64
N GLU A 227 9.22 21.67 25.77
CA GLU A 227 9.43 22.42 27.01
C GLU A 227 8.59 21.87 28.19
N GLU A 228 7.35 21.45 27.95
CA GLU A 228 6.51 20.84 29.00
C GLU A 228 7.07 19.48 29.44
N ASN A 229 7.51 18.65 28.49
CA ASN A 229 8.15 17.36 28.78
C ASN A 229 9.45 17.54 29.58
N GLU A 230 10.27 18.53 29.24
CA GLU A 230 11.47 18.88 30.01
C GLU A 230 11.14 19.32 31.43
N ARG A 231 10.17 20.24 31.59
CA ARG A 231 9.69 20.67 32.91
C ARG A 231 9.18 19.50 33.73
N LYS A 232 8.42 18.59 33.09
CA LYS A 232 7.90 17.38 33.74
C LYS A 232 9.03 16.45 34.21
N ARG A 233 10.07 16.27 33.41
CA ARG A 233 11.27 15.49 33.79
C ARG A 233 11.99 16.11 34.99
N LEU A 234 12.19 17.43 34.98
CA LEU A 234 12.84 18.15 36.08
C LEU A 234 12.03 18.07 37.39
N VAL A 235 10.71 18.25 37.31
CA VAL A 235 9.84 18.12 38.48
C VAL A 235 9.83 16.68 39.02
N ALA A 236 9.79 15.68 38.14
CA ALA A 236 9.86 14.28 38.53
C ALA A 236 11.19 13.96 39.24
N LEU A 237 12.31 14.45 38.71
CA LEU A 237 13.63 14.28 39.32
C LEU A 237 13.70 14.92 40.72
N ARG A 238 13.25 16.17 40.85
CA ARG A 238 13.17 16.88 42.14
C ARG A 238 12.27 16.17 43.15
N LYS A 239 11.19 15.54 42.69
CA LYS A 239 10.29 14.78 43.55
C LYS A 239 10.94 13.46 44.00
N ALA A 240 11.60 12.76 43.08
CA ALA A 240 12.32 11.53 43.38
C ALA A 240 13.45 11.77 44.40
N GLU A 241 14.25 12.82 44.22
CA GLU A 241 15.30 13.21 45.16
C GLU A 241 14.73 13.50 46.56
N LYS A 242 13.64 14.26 46.65
CA LYS A 242 12.94 14.53 47.92
C LYS A 242 12.39 13.27 48.57
N GLU A 243 11.86 12.33 47.79
CA GLU A 243 11.37 11.05 48.32
C GLU A 243 12.51 10.14 48.78
N GLU A 244 13.63 10.11 48.07
CA GLU A 244 14.84 9.40 48.49
C GLU A 244 15.42 9.97 49.78
N GLU A 245 15.47 11.31 49.90
CA GLU A 245 15.90 11.97 51.12
C GLU A 245 14.96 11.64 52.30
N LYS A 246 13.64 11.65 52.07
CA LYS A 246 12.66 11.24 53.09
C LYS A 246 12.87 9.79 53.50
N ARG A 247 13.03 8.88 52.53
CA ARG A 247 13.31 7.45 52.80
C ARG A 247 14.61 7.27 53.59
N ALA A 248 15.66 8.03 53.28
CA ALA A 248 16.92 8.01 54.03
C ALA A 248 16.74 8.53 55.46
N ARG A 249 16.02 9.64 55.65
CA ARG A 249 15.71 10.21 56.96
C ARG A 249 14.88 9.24 57.82
N GLU A 250 13.90 8.55 57.23
CA GLU A 250 13.10 7.52 57.90
C GLU A 250 13.94 6.32 58.31
N LYS A 251 14.85 5.84 57.46
CA LYS A 251 15.80 4.77 57.82
C LYS A 251 16.68 5.15 59.01
N ILE A 252 17.20 6.38 59.05
CA ILE A 252 17.99 6.87 60.18
C ILE A 252 17.13 6.93 61.46
N ARG A 253 15.89 7.42 61.35
CA ARG A 253 14.96 7.46 62.49
C ARG A 253 14.70 6.07 63.06
N GLN A 254 14.45 5.08 62.21
CA GLN A 254 14.23 3.69 62.63
C GLN A 254 15.46 3.14 63.36
N LYS A 255 16.66 3.31 62.80
CA LYS A 255 17.90 2.88 63.47
C LYS A 255 18.09 3.53 64.84
N LEU A 256 17.81 4.82 64.96
CA LEU A 256 17.90 5.51 66.25
C LEU A 256 16.88 4.99 67.27
N GLU A 257 15.71 4.57 66.82
CA GLU A 257 14.68 3.97 67.67
C GLU A 257 15.06 2.55 68.11
N GLU A 258 15.57 1.74 67.19
CA GLU A 258 16.14 0.42 67.48
C GLU A 258 17.30 0.52 68.48
N ASP A 259 18.26 1.42 68.27
CA ASP A 259 19.37 1.66 69.19
C ASP A 259 18.87 2.12 70.57
N LYS A 260 17.84 2.97 70.62
CA LYS A 260 17.18 3.36 71.88
C LYS A 260 16.57 2.15 72.60
N VAL A 261 15.88 1.27 71.87
CA VAL A 261 15.28 0.05 72.44
C VAL A 261 16.37 -0.91 72.92
N LEU A 262 17.42 -1.12 72.14
CA LEU A 262 18.55 -1.99 72.49
C LEU A 262 19.31 -1.48 73.73
N THR A 263 19.54 -0.16 73.82
CA THR A 263 20.20 0.45 74.99
C THR A 263 19.31 0.39 76.25
N LEU A 264 18.01 0.64 76.12
CA LEU A 264 17.05 0.45 77.22
C LEU A 264 16.99 -1.00 77.67
N SER A 265 16.89 -1.95 76.72
CA SER A 265 16.89 -3.38 76.99
C SER A 265 18.16 -3.82 77.72
N SER A 266 19.34 -3.40 77.24
CA SER A 266 20.63 -3.71 77.86
C SER A 266 20.74 -3.13 79.28
N ARG A 267 20.21 -1.93 79.51
CA ARG A 267 20.18 -1.30 80.83
C ARG A 267 19.26 -2.05 81.79
N VAL A 268 18.07 -2.46 81.33
CA VAL A 268 17.13 -3.28 82.10
C VAL A 268 17.76 -4.64 82.44
N GLN A 269 18.38 -5.30 81.47
CA GLN A 269 19.03 -6.59 81.66
C GLN A 269 20.22 -6.50 82.64
N SER A 270 20.98 -5.40 82.62
CA SER A 270 22.04 -5.13 83.59
C SER A 270 21.49 -4.96 85.02
N ILE A 271 20.36 -4.24 85.17
CA ILE A 271 19.68 -4.09 86.47
C ILE A 271 19.16 -5.44 86.97
N ILE A 272 18.52 -6.22 86.10
CA ILE A 272 18.03 -7.57 86.44
C ILE A 272 19.19 -8.43 86.92
N HIS A 273 20.31 -8.46 86.18
CA HIS A 273 21.49 -9.24 86.54
C HIS A 273 22.07 -8.83 87.90
N TYR A 274 22.15 -7.52 88.19
CA TYR A 274 22.57 -7.01 89.49
C TYR A 274 21.65 -7.47 90.62
N VAL A 275 20.33 -7.30 90.46
CA VAL A 275 19.33 -7.71 91.46
C VAL A 275 19.40 -9.22 91.70
N THR A 276 19.44 -10.03 90.65
CA THR A 276 19.53 -11.49 90.79
C THR A 276 20.79 -11.93 91.51
N ARG A 277 21.93 -11.27 91.26
CA ARG A 277 23.19 -11.56 91.94
C ARG A 277 23.12 -11.20 93.42
N THR A 278 22.63 -10.00 93.75
CA THR A 278 22.47 -9.58 95.15
C THR A 278 21.48 -10.48 95.92
N TRP A 279 20.42 -10.95 95.27
CA TRP A 279 19.47 -11.87 95.89
C TRP A 279 20.10 -13.25 96.17
N HIS A 280 20.89 -13.77 95.23
CA HIS A 280 21.68 -14.99 95.43
C HIS A 280 22.70 -14.86 96.58
N GLU A 281 23.38 -13.71 96.68
CA GLU A 281 24.34 -13.44 97.76
C GLU A 281 23.67 -13.34 99.15
N CYS A 282 22.40 -12.93 99.24
CA CYS A 282 21.65 -12.89 100.50
C CYS A 282 20.98 -14.22 100.90
N LEU A 283 20.88 -15.19 99.98
CA LEU A 283 20.21 -16.48 100.23
C LEU A 283 21.17 -17.57 100.76
N ILE A 284 22.49 -17.32 100.69
CA ILE A 284 23.59 -18.17 101.20
C ILE A 284 23.97 -17.70 102.59
#